data_AF-A0A7V1SJI2-F1
#
_entry.id   AF-A0A7V1SJI2-F1
#
_cell.length_a   1.000
_cell.length_b   1.000
_cell.length_c   1.000
_cell.angle_alpha   90.00
_cell.angle_beta   90.00
_cell.angle_gamma   90.00
#
_symmetry.space_group_name_H-M   'P 1'
#
loop_
_entity.id
_entity.type
_entity.pdbx_description
1 polymer ?
#
loop_
_entity_poly.entity_id
_entity_poly.type
_entity_poly.pdbx_seq_one_letter_code
_entity_poly.pdbx_strand_id
1 'polypeptide(L)'
;MIIITAGFRETGHEGLLAEKKMVEVAGKHQMRILGPNCLGLIDTVVPVNASFAAGMPRRGKIAFMSQSGALCTSVLDFALAQDVGFSRFVSLGNKARALLEAYEIPIPASRLCKTTDEAVDFAEEAGYPVVIKIVSPDILHKTDIGGSIWTSKGCTNRWGLAHPGERCFGGLRDEAG
;
A
#
# COMPACT_ATOMS: atom_id res chain seq x y z
N MET A 1 6.60 -8.17 17.41
CA MET A 1 5.18 -8.54 17.44
C MET A 1 4.62 -8.45 16.02
N ILE A 2 3.94 -9.50 15.55
CA ILE A 2 3.26 -9.51 14.25
C ILE A 2 1.77 -9.31 14.54
N ILE A 3 1.15 -8.34 13.88
CA ILE A 3 -0.26 -7.99 14.07
C ILE A 3 -0.96 -8.26 12.74
N ILE A 4 -1.62 -9.41 12.66
CA ILE A 4 -2.39 -9.83 11.47
C ILE A 4 -3.70 -9.04 11.38
N THR A 5 -4.30 -8.74 12.53
CA THR A 5 -5.62 -8.10 12.68
C THR A 5 -5.75 -6.81 11.86
N ALA A 6 -6.85 -6.72 11.11
CA ALA A 6 -7.36 -5.51 10.46
C ALA A 6 -8.24 -4.69 11.43
N GLY A 7 -8.90 -3.63 10.96
CA GLY A 7 -9.69 -2.71 11.78
C GLY A 7 -8.94 -1.44 12.20
N PHE A 8 -7.80 -1.13 11.58
CA PHE A 8 -6.95 0.02 11.93
C PHE A 8 -7.14 1.16 10.93
N ARG A 9 -6.08 1.87 10.52
CA ARG A 9 -6.18 3.07 9.66
C ARG A 9 -7.04 2.87 8.41
N GLU A 10 -7.10 1.66 7.87
CA GLU A 10 -7.92 1.28 6.73
C GLU A 10 -9.43 1.43 6.95
N THR A 11 -9.91 1.46 8.20
CA THR A 11 -11.33 1.65 8.53
C THR A 11 -11.72 3.09 8.85
N GLY A 12 -10.78 4.04 8.71
CA GLY A 12 -11.04 5.47 8.89
C GLY A 12 -10.48 6.06 10.18
N HIS A 13 -11.13 7.11 10.68
CA HIS A 13 -10.57 7.95 11.74
C HIS A 13 -10.36 7.21 13.07
N GLU A 14 -11.37 6.46 13.53
CA GLU A 14 -11.27 5.69 14.78
C GLU A 14 -10.18 4.61 14.70
N GLY A 15 -10.10 3.90 13.57
CA GLY A 15 -9.07 2.90 13.33
C GLY A 15 -7.66 3.51 13.28
N LEU A 16 -7.50 4.72 12.76
CA LEU A 16 -6.23 5.47 12.84
C LEU A 16 -5.84 5.81 14.29
N LEU A 17 -6.79 6.20 15.13
CA LEU A 17 -6.53 6.47 16.55
C LEU A 17 -6.14 5.19 17.30
N ALA A 18 -6.82 4.08 17.03
CA ALA A 18 -6.48 2.77 17.56
C ALA A 18 -5.06 2.34 17.13
N GLU A 19 -4.71 2.58 15.87
CA GLU A 19 -3.37 2.30 15.35
C GLU A 19 -2.30 3.11 16.09
N LYS A 20 -2.52 4.42 16.26
CA LYS A 20 -1.60 5.29 17.02
C LYS A 20 -1.39 4.80 18.45
N LYS A 21 -2.47 4.48 19.16
CA LYS A 21 -2.41 3.95 20.53
C LYS A 21 -1.65 2.63 20.61
N MET A 22 -1.86 1.73 19.65
CA MET A 22 -1.13 0.47 19.56
C MET A 22 0.37 0.69 19.34
N VAL A 23 0.76 1.62 18.47
CA VAL A 23 2.18 1.96 18.27
C VAL A 23 2.79 2.55 19.53
N GLU A 24 2.07 3.44 20.22
CA GLU A 24 2.52 4.05 21.47
C GLU A 24 2.76 2.99 22.55
N VAL A 25 1.81 2.08 22.76
CA VAL A 25 1.94 0.98 23.74
C VAL A 25 3.13 0.08 23.39
N ALA A 26 3.29 -0.32 22.12
CA ALA A 26 4.45 -1.11 21.71
C ALA A 26 5.77 -0.36 21.95
N GLY A 27 5.81 0.95 21.71
CA GLY A 27 6.96 1.81 22.01
C GLY A 27 7.33 1.82 23.49
N LYS A 28 6.34 1.97 24.39
CA LYS A 28 6.54 1.91 25.85
C LYS A 28 7.17 0.60 26.32
N HIS A 29 6.89 -0.50 25.62
CA HIS A 29 7.44 -1.83 25.91
C HIS A 29 8.61 -2.24 25.02
N GLN A 30 9.20 -1.29 24.26
CA GLN A 30 10.32 -1.55 23.34
C GLN A 30 10.05 -2.67 22.33
N MET A 31 8.78 -2.88 21.97
CA MET A 31 8.35 -3.88 21.00
C MET A 31 8.33 -3.30 19.59
N ARG A 32 8.92 -4.02 18.64
CA ARG A 32 8.78 -3.73 17.20
C ARG A 32 7.52 -4.39 16.64
N ILE A 33 6.82 -3.71 15.75
CA ILE A 33 5.58 -4.19 15.12
C ILE A 33 5.81 -4.48 13.63
N LEU A 34 5.37 -5.64 13.16
CA LEU A 34 5.05 -5.93 11.77
C LEU A 34 3.52 -5.95 11.62
N GLY A 35 2.97 -5.28 10.59
CA GLY A 35 1.53 -4.98 10.49
C GLY A 35 1.17 -3.61 11.07
N PRO A 36 -0.11 -3.30 11.36
CA PRO A 36 -1.27 -4.20 11.36
C PRO A 36 -1.77 -4.54 9.95
N ASN A 37 -2.85 -5.33 9.87
CA ASN A 37 -3.51 -5.72 8.62
C ASN A 37 -2.52 -6.34 7.61
N CYS A 38 -1.87 -7.42 8.04
CA CYS A 38 -0.85 -8.10 7.24
C CYS A 38 -1.09 -9.61 7.23
N LEU A 39 -0.52 -10.29 6.23
CA LEU A 39 -0.52 -11.75 6.20
C LEU A 39 0.41 -12.35 7.26
N GLY A 40 1.49 -11.63 7.62
CA GLY A 40 2.55 -12.08 8.51
C GLY A 40 3.89 -12.30 7.80
N LEU A 41 4.71 -13.20 8.35
CA LEU A 41 6.07 -13.45 7.90
C LEU A 41 6.35 -14.96 7.75
N ILE A 42 7.04 -15.32 6.68
CA ILE A 42 7.62 -16.64 6.48
C ILE A 42 9.13 -16.48 6.30
N ASP A 43 9.92 -17.24 7.05
CA ASP A 43 11.37 -17.38 6.86
C ASP A 43 11.65 -18.85 6.54
N THR A 44 12.31 -19.12 5.40
CA THR A 44 12.65 -20.49 4.98
C THR A 44 14.10 -20.85 5.31
N VAL A 45 14.91 -19.87 5.73
CA VAL A 45 16.28 -20.08 6.22
C VAL A 45 16.23 -20.58 7.66
N VAL A 46 15.44 -19.89 8.49
CA VAL A 46 15.03 -20.36 9.82
C VAL A 46 13.57 -20.76 9.67
N PRO A 47 13.26 -22.05 9.45
CA PRO A 47 12.00 -22.50 8.85
C PRO A 47 10.79 -22.22 9.77
N VAL A 48 10.29 -21.00 9.70
CA VAL A 48 9.22 -20.45 10.53
C VAL A 48 8.18 -19.85 9.61
N ASN A 49 6.94 -20.30 9.78
CA ASN A 49 5.77 -19.69 9.18
C ASN A 49 4.95 -19.02 10.29
N ALA A 50 5.14 -17.72 10.47
CA ALA A 50 4.39 -16.87 11.38
C ALA A 50 3.42 -15.99 10.59
N SER A 51 2.60 -16.63 9.76
CA SER A 51 1.65 -15.99 8.86
C SER A 51 0.32 -16.76 8.84
N PHE A 52 -0.69 -16.18 8.19
CA PHE A 52 -1.97 -16.85 7.93
C PHE A 52 -1.96 -17.70 6.64
N ALA A 53 -0.79 -17.93 6.04
CA ALA A 53 -0.68 -18.74 4.83
C ALA A 53 -0.91 -20.23 5.09
N ALA A 54 -1.57 -20.90 4.15
CA ALA A 54 -1.86 -22.33 4.22
C ALA A 54 -0.62 -23.24 4.05
N GLY A 55 0.50 -22.69 3.57
CA GLY A 55 1.68 -23.48 3.24
C GLY A 55 2.98 -22.70 3.37
N MET A 56 4.08 -23.41 3.19
CA MET A 56 5.44 -22.87 3.24
C MET A 56 6.07 -22.99 1.85
N PRO A 57 6.54 -21.89 1.24
CA PRO A 57 7.20 -21.95 -0.05
C PRO A 57 8.55 -22.66 0.09
N ARG A 58 9.10 -23.13 -1.04
CA ARG A 58 10.42 -23.74 -1.03
C ARG A 58 11.47 -22.74 -0.56
N ARG A 59 12.53 -23.26 0.06
CA ARG A 59 13.70 -22.46 0.38
C ARG A 59 14.38 -22.01 -0.92
N GLY A 60 14.56 -20.71 -1.06
CA GLY A 60 15.29 -20.11 -2.16
C GLY A 60 16.19 -18.98 -1.69
N LYS A 61 16.66 -18.17 -2.64
CA LYS A 61 17.54 -17.02 -2.38
C LYS A 61 16.80 -15.68 -2.46
N ILE A 62 15.54 -15.67 -2.91
CA ILE A 62 14.76 -14.46 -3.16
C ILE A 62 14.05 -14.03 -1.87
N ALA A 63 14.24 -12.79 -1.43
CA ALA A 63 13.40 -12.21 -0.38
C ALA A 63 12.27 -11.41 -1.02
N PHE A 64 11.04 -11.64 -0.58
CA PHE A 64 9.85 -10.94 -1.05
C PHE A 64 9.22 -10.14 0.09
N MET A 65 8.81 -8.91 -0.20
CA MET A 65 8.06 -8.07 0.73
C MET A 65 7.00 -7.27 -0.01
N SER A 66 5.80 -7.17 0.57
CA SER A 66 4.70 -6.42 -0.04
C SER A 66 3.75 -5.85 1.01
N GLN A 67 3.23 -4.65 0.73
CA GLN A 67 2.15 -4.03 1.51
C GLN A 67 0.80 -4.70 1.26
N SER A 68 0.54 -5.12 0.02
CA SER A 68 -0.75 -5.68 -0.39
C SER A 68 -0.86 -7.13 0.06
N GLY A 69 -1.82 -7.41 0.94
CA GLY A 69 -2.14 -8.77 1.39
C GLY A 69 -2.57 -9.67 0.24
N ALA A 70 -3.44 -9.19 -0.67
CA ALA A 70 -3.89 -9.95 -1.83
C ALA A 70 -2.74 -10.29 -2.79
N LEU A 71 -1.79 -9.37 -3.00
CA LEU A 71 -0.61 -9.67 -3.80
C LEU A 71 0.28 -10.70 -3.10
N CYS A 72 0.42 -10.60 -1.78
CA CYS A 72 1.15 -11.60 -1.00
C CYS A 72 0.54 -12.99 -1.18
N THR A 73 -0.77 -13.14 -1.04
CA THR A 73 -1.43 -14.44 -1.21
C THR A 73 -1.25 -14.97 -2.64
N SER A 74 -1.49 -14.15 -3.67
CA SER A 74 -1.34 -14.60 -5.06
C SER A 74 0.09 -15.01 -5.42
N VAL A 75 1.11 -14.26 -4.97
CA VAL A 75 2.52 -14.62 -5.22
C VAL A 75 2.88 -15.89 -4.46
N LEU A 76 2.36 -16.06 -3.25
CA LEU A 76 2.62 -17.25 -2.45
C LEU A 76 1.96 -18.50 -3.06
N ASP A 77 0.70 -18.39 -3.48
CA ASP A 77 -0.02 -19.48 -4.17
C ASP A 77 0.71 -19.89 -5.45
N PHE A 78 1.14 -18.90 -6.24
CA PHE A 78 1.97 -19.14 -7.42
C PHE A 78 3.26 -19.86 -7.09
N ALA A 79 3.96 -19.44 -6.03
CA ALA A 79 5.23 -20.04 -5.63
C ALA A 79 5.07 -21.48 -5.12
N LEU A 80 3.97 -21.77 -4.43
CA LEU A 80 3.61 -23.13 -4.04
C LEU A 80 3.30 -24.02 -5.26
N ALA A 81 2.75 -23.44 -6.34
CA ALA A 81 2.41 -24.16 -7.56
C ALA A 81 3.58 -24.34 -8.56
N GLN A 82 4.50 -23.38 -8.65
CA GLN A 82 5.49 -23.28 -9.74
C GLN A 82 6.96 -23.42 -9.31
N ASP A 83 7.20 -24.06 -8.17
CA ASP A 83 8.55 -24.34 -7.63
C ASP A 83 9.44 -23.12 -7.38
N VAL A 84 8.85 -21.94 -7.19
CA VAL A 84 9.60 -20.72 -6.87
C VAL A 84 9.95 -20.70 -5.38
N GLY A 85 11.24 -20.61 -5.09
CA GLY A 85 11.75 -20.58 -3.73
C GLY A 85 12.00 -19.16 -3.21
N PHE A 86 11.58 -18.89 -1.98
CA PHE A 86 11.88 -17.65 -1.25
C PHE A 86 12.81 -17.94 -0.07
N SER A 87 13.68 -17.01 0.28
CA SER A 87 14.44 -17.01 1.54
C SER A 87 13.61 -16.42 2.68
N ARG A 88 12.88 -15.34 2.40
CA ARG A 88 11.95 -14.65 3.31
C ARG A 88 10.76 -14.11 2.53
N PHE A 89 9.60 -14.12 3.15
CA PHE A 89 8.35 -13.63 2.60
C PHE A 89 7.62 -12.79 3.65
N VAL A 90 7.49 -11.49 3.43
CA VAL A 90 7.03 -10.55 4.46
C VAL A 90 5.86 -9.71 3.96
N SER A 91 4.70 -9.86 4.60
CA SER A 91 3.59 -8.94 4.40
C SER A 91 3.69 -7.77 5.39
N LEU A 92 3.78 -6.55 4.87
CA LEU A 92 4.05 -5.36 5.67
C LEU A 92 2.79 -4.72 6.26
N GLY A 93 1.64 -4.92 5.62
CA GLY A 93 0.38 -4.29 6.00
C GLY A 93 0.49 -2.76 6.06
N ASN A 94 -0.26 -2.12 6.96
CA ASN A 94 -0.36 -0.65 7.02
C ASN A 94 0.97 0.07 7.34
N LYS A 95 1.98 -0.63 7.84
CA LYS A 95 3.29 -0.05 8.24
C LYS A 95 4.39 -0.13 7.19
N ALA A 96 4.10 -0.49 5.94
CA ALA A 96 5.11 -0.58 4.89
C ALA A 96 5.96 0.70 4.74
N ARG A 97 5.32 1.88 4.82
CA ARG A 97 6.01 3.16 4.67
C ARG A 97 7.08 3.40 5.74
N ALA A 98 6.74 3.20 7.02
CA ALA A 98 7.66 3.41 8.13
C ALA A 98 8.88 2.46 8.06
N LEU A 99 8.70 1.25 7.51
CA LEU A 99 9.81 0.33 7.28
C LEU A 99 10.73 0.85 6.17
N LEU A 100 10.18 1.28 5.03
CA LEU A 100 10.98 1.83 3.93
C LEU A 100 11.78 3.07 4.37
N GLU A 101 11.19 3.94 5.19
CA GLU A 101 11.86 5.11 5.77
C GLU A 101 13.02 4.70 6.69
N ALA A 102 12.83 3.70 7.55
CA ALA A 102 13.86 3.21 8.46
C ALA A 102 15.06 2.54 7.75
N TYR A 103 14.86 2.07 6.51
CA TYR A 103 15.92 1.49 5.67
C TYR A 103 16.44 2.47 4.61
N GLU A 104 16.05 3.75 4.71
CA GLU A 104 16.50 4.82 3.81
C GLU A 104 16.18 4.54 2.34
N ILE A 105 15.15 3.72 2.09
CA ILE A 105 14.68 3.45 0.74
C ILE A 105 13.87 4.67 0.28
N PRO A 106 14.22 5.31 -0.85
CA PRO A 106 13.51 6.49 -1.33
C PRO A 106 12.02 6.21 -1.53
N ILE A 107 11.17 7.03 -0.92
CA ILE A 107 9.72 6.94 -1.05
C ILE A 107 9.23 8.23 -1.73
N PRO A 108 8.40 8.12 -2.78
CA PRO A 108 7.75 9.30 -3.34
C PRO A 108 7.01 10.09 -2.26
N ALA A 109 7.16 11.42 -2.30
CA ALA A 109 6.37 12.31 -1.46
C ALA A 109 4.88 12.04 -1.73
N SER A 110 4.07 12.05 -0.67
CA SER A 110 2.62 11.83 -0.78
C SER A 110 1.87 12.59 0.31
N ARG A 111 0.76 13.23 -0.04
CA ARG A 111 -0.10 13.99 0.87
C ARG A 111 -1.56 13.55 0.70
N LEU A 112 -2.29 13.39 1.81
CA LEU A 112 -3.75 13.25 1.77
C LEU A 112 -4.34 14.66 1.61
N CYS A 113 -5.09 14.87 0.54
CA CYS A 113 -5.71 16.15 0.21
C CYS A 113 -7.24 16.00 0.30
N LYS A 114 -7.91 16.97 0.90
CA LYS A 114 -9.37 16.99 1.06
C LYS A 114 -10.06 17.81 -0.02
N THR A 115 -9.33 18.70 -0.67
CA THR A 115 -9.82 19.54 -1.76
C THR A 115 -8.93 19.40 -2.98
N THR A 116 -9.48 19.80 -4.12
CA THR A 116 -8.75 19.87 -5.38
C THR A 116 -7.56 20.83 -5.28
N ASP A 117 -7.74 21.99 -4.64
CA ASP A 117 -6.69 23.00 -4.47
C ASP A 117 -5.50 22.46 -3.65
N GLU A 118 -5.77 21.77 -2.54
CA GLU A 118 -4.71 21.13 -1.74
C GLU A 118 -3.89 20.11 -2.55
N ALA A 119 -4.54 19.40 -3.49
CA ALA A 119 -3.88 18.44 -4.35
C ALA A 119 -3.01 19.11 -5.42
N VAL A 120 -3.43 20.27 -5.95
CA VAL A 120 -2.64 21.09 -6.88
C VAL A 120 -1.43 21.67 -6.19
N ASP A 121 -1.61 22.28 -5.03
CA ASP A 121 -0.52 22.87 -4.25
C ASP A 121 0.56 21.83 -3.94
N PHE A 122 0.14 20.62 -3.57
CA PHE A 122 1.06 19.52 -3.34
C PHE A 122 1.76 19.05 -4.63
N ALA A 123 1.07 19.01 -5.77
CA ALA A 123 1.66 18.60 -7.04
C ALA A 123 2.74 19.59 -7.53
N GLU A 124 2.52 20.89 -7.35
CA GLU A 124 3.51 21.92 -7.65
C GLU A 124 4.72 21.84 -6.69
N GLU A 125 4.50 21.56 -5.41
CA GLU A 125 5.55 21.38 -4.41
C GLU A 125 6.38 20.11 -4.66
N ALA A 126 5.71 18.98 -4.90
CA ALA A 126 6.35 17.66 -5.04
C ALA A 126 7.01 17.46 -6.42
N GLY A 127 6.59 18.22 -7.42
CA GLY A 127 7.02 18.07 -8.80
C GLY A 127 6.28 16.95 -9.54
N TYR A 128 6.11 17.13 -10.86
CA TYR A 128 5.43 16.19 -11.74
C TYR A 128 6.41 15.12 -12.30
N PRO A 129 5.91 13.92 -12.66
CA PRO A 129 4.50 13.49 -12.64
C PRO A 129 4.01 13.05 -11.25
N VAL A 130 2.74 13.31 -10.95
CA VAL A 130 2.10 12.85 -9.70
C VAL A 130 0.92 11.92 -9.98
N VAL A 131 0.72 10.96 -9.07
CA VAL A 131 -0.40 10.03 -9.09
C VAL A 131 -1.38 10.40 -7.99
N ILE A 132 -2.60 10.77 -8.37
CA ILE A 132 -3.69 11.05 -7.45
C ILE A 132 -4.50 9.77 -7.28
N LYS A 133 -4.75 9.39 -6.03
CA LYS A 133 -5.56 8.22 -5.68
C LYS A 133 -6.71 8.67 -4.80
N ILE A 134 -7.94 8.30 -5.18
CA ILE A 134 -9.12 8.55 -4.36
C ILE A 134 -9.01 7.72 -3.09
N VAL A 135 -9.29 8.37 -1.96
CA VAL A 135 -9.35 7.76 -0.63
C VAL A 135 -10.71 8.12 -0.04
N SER A 136 -11.61 7.14 0.02
CA SER A 136 -12.94 7.28 0.62
C SER A 136 -13.24 6.05 1.47
N PRO A 137 -13.84 6.21 2.66
CA PRO A 137 -14.31 5.08 3.46
C PRO A 137 -15.36 4.21 2.73
N ASP A 138 -16.08 4.78 1.76
CA ASP A 138 -17.12 4.07 1.00
C ASP A 138 -16.56 3.30 -0.22
N ILE A 139 -15.27 3.44 -0.52
CA ILE A 139 -14.61 2.81 -1.68
C ILE A 139 -13.64 1.74 -1.19
N LEU A 140 -14.10 0.49 -1.17
CA LEU A 140 -13.31 -0.69 -0.76
C LEU A 140 -12.11 -0.96 -1.69
N HIS A 141 -12.34 -0.91 -3.00
CA HIS A 141 -11.31 -1.06 -4.02
C HIS A 141 -11.35 0.11 -5.00
N LYS A 142 -10.40 1.05 -4.87
CA LYS A 142 -10.29 2.23 -5.75
C LYS A 142 -10.16 1.90 -7.24
N THR A 143 -9.71 0.70 -7.59
CA THR A 143 -9.56 0.27 -8.98
C THR A 143 -10.92 0.07 -9.64
N ASP A 144 -11.94 -0.31 -8.85
CA ASP A 144 -13.30 -0.61 -9.33
C ASP A 144 -14.00 0.65 -9.86
N ILE A 145 -13.54 1.84 -9.46
CA ILE A 145 -14.09 3.13 -9.86
C ILE A 145 -13.12 3.97 -10.70
N GLY A 146 -12.00 3.38 -11.16
CA GLY A 146 -10.96 4.16 -11.85
C GLY A 146 -10.32 5.24 -10.98
N GLY A 147 -10.31 5.06 -9.65
CA GLY A 147 -9.90 6.04 -8.64
C GLY A 147 -8.39 6.27 -8.53
N SER A 148 -7.64 6.10 -9.63
CA SER A 148 -6.22 6.43 -9.73
C SER A 148 -5.97 7.17 -11.03
N ILE A 149 -5.50 8.41 -10.93
CA ILE A 149 -5.27 9.30 -12.06
C ILE A 149 -3.79 9.68 -12.06
N TRP A 150 -3.15 9.53 -13.22
CA TRP A 150 -1.83 10.08 -13.48
C TRP A 150 -1.95 11.50 -14.02
N THR A 151 -1.12 12.40 -13.50
CA THR A 151 -1.09 13.79 -13.97
C THR A 151 0.34 14.19 -14.31
N SER A 152 0.50 14.84 -15.46
CA SER A 152 1.71 15.54 -15.86
C SER A 152 1.43 17.05 -15.86
N LYS A 153 2.49 17.86 -15.84
CA LYS A 153 2.36 19.31 -15.95
C LYS A 153 1.61 19.64 -17.25
N GLY A 154 0.49 20.35 -17.17
CA GLY A 154 -0.37 20.70 -18.32
C GLY A 154 -1.48 19.68 -18.70
N CYS A 155 -1.64 18.59 -17.95
CA CYS A 155 -2.60 17.51 -18.25
C CYS A 155 -4.03 17.84 -17.76
N THR A 156 -5.02 17.90 -18.67
CA THR A 156 -6.45 18.15 -18.34
C THR A 156 -7.27 16.87 -18.12
N ASN A 157 -8.00 16.74 -17.00
CA ASN A 157 -9.04 15.72 -16.82
C ASN A 157 -10.41 16.35 -16.47
N ARG A 158 -11.47 15.52 -16.46
CA ARG A 158 -12.87 15.91 -16.19
C ARG A 158 -13.10 16.60 -14.83
N TRP A 159 -12.11 16.61 -13.93
CA TRP A 159 -12.21 17.14 -12.56
C TRP A 159 -11.67 18.57 -12.40
N GLY A 160 -11.43 19.30 -13.50
CA GLY A 160 -11.29 20.76 -13.46
C GLY A 160 -9.90 21.31 -13.09
N LEU A 161 -8.85 20.51 -13.24
CA LEU A 161 -7.46 20.98 -13.12
C LEU A 161 -7.00 21.58 -14.47
N ALA A 162 -6.96 22.92 -14.59
CA ALA A 162 -6.81 23.68 -15.86
C ALA A 162 -5.33 23.87 -16.32
N HIS A 163 -4.96 23.82 -17.61
CA HIS A 163 -5.19 24.78 -18.72
C HIS A 163 -5.32 24.07 -20.11
N PRO A 164 -5.88 24.74 -21.16
CA PRO A 164 -6.28 24.08 -22.41
C PRO A 164 -5.09 23.70 -23.31
N GLY A 165 -4.97 22.42 -23.70
CA GLY A 165 -4.09 22.04 -24.82
C GLY A 165 -3.62 20.58 -24.91
N GLU A 166 -3.57 19.81 -23.82
CA GLU A 166 -2.91 18.49 -23.86
C GLU A 166 -3.74 17.35 -23.26
N ARG A 167 -3.79 16.24 -24.02
CA ARG A 167 -4.55 15.02 -23.70
C ARG A 167 -3.96 14.35 -22.46
N CYS A 168 -4.72 14.31 -21.36
CA CYS A 168 -4.49 13.30 -20.35
C CYS A 168 -4.77 11.91 -20.90
N PHE A 169 -3.84 10.98 -20.68
CA PHE A 169 -4.07 9.56 -20.89
C PHE A 169 -5.05 9.06 -19.82
N GLY A 170 -6.34 9.22 -20.09
CA GLY A 170 -7.42 8.61 -19.34
C GLY A 170 -7.52 7.12 -19.69
N GLY A 171 -7.17 6.26 -18.75
CA GLY A 171 -7.67 4.88 -18.73
C GLY A 171 -9.10 4.89 -18.20
N LEU A 172 -10.05 5.38 -19.00
CA LEU A 172 -11.49 5.17 -18.80
C LEU A 172 -11.98 4.47 -20.07
N ARG A 173 -12.27 3.18 -19.98
CA ARG A 173 -13.18 2.55 -20.93
C ARG A 173 -14.56 3.10 -20.60
N ASP A 174 -15.11 3.89 -21.53
CA ASP A 174 -16.54 4.10 -21.59
C ASP A 174 -17.25 2.74 -21.72
N GLU A 175 -18.51 2.70 -21.27
CA GLU A 175 -19.47 1.58 -21.27
C GLU A 175 -19.62 0.82 -19.93
N ALA A 176 -20.59 1.25 -19.11
CA ALA A 176 -21.92 0.64 -19.07
C ALA A 176 -22.87 1.50 -18.21
N GLY A 177 -24.15 1.54 -18.63
CA GLY A 177 -25.24 2.38 -18.13
C GLY A 177 -25.61 2.25 -16.66
#